data_AF-A0A4V1P082-F1
#
_entry.id   AF-A0A4V1P082-F1
#
_cell.length_a   1.000
_cell.length_b   1.000
_cell.length_c   1.000
_cell.angle_alpha   90.00
_cell.angle_beta   90.00
_cell.angle_gamma   90.00
#
_symmetry.space_group_name_H-M   'P 1'
#
loop_
_entity.id
_entity.type
_entity.pdbx_description
1 polymer ?
#
loop_
_entity_poly.entity_id
_entity_poly.type
_entity_poly.pdbx_seq_one_letter_code
_entity_poly.pdbx_strand_id
1 'polypeptide(L)'
;MLASRRHRLRHFLWHAVRGAWNNPQLTDEAKAFIRDKGWSPPDDRAPMDAEGRLILDNHSGEDFLYMHRQMIKEVNELLAQLGEPQLAAWPSIPRPADHPDFAVPPAWTYSDPSENDATNTAMAARLQRVKSDGYFDNPIAIWEAFFTRPSNLAQLSLGALGNMLEMTIHNNLHMRWAREPIGYMPSPNFDDTRAIDSKWDAADYDYLGDTYSSHVNPIFWSLHGWVDSCIDRWAAANRISDVAWVGTWTGKLEDGWTHGAPEAITTAVRRQAMGAHGHAHGEHGQDDTDLRDMEAIVQKLGSCRVIRNFYDLLRDPD
;
A
#
# COMPACT_ATOMS: atom_id res chain seq x y z
N MET A 1 -9.08 8.86 11.40
CA MET A 1 -8.98 8.99 9.94
C MET A 1 -8.27 7.78 9.34
N LEU A 2 -6.97 7.59 9.59
CA LEU A 2 -6.18 6.48 9.02
C LEU A 2 -6.76 5.09 9.35
N ALA A 3 -7.18 4.85 10.60
CA ALA A 3 -7.81 3.58 10.99
C ALA A 3 -9.30 3.44 10.57
N SER A 4 -9.89 4.41 9.85
CA SER A 4 -11.28 4.30 9.42
C SER A 4 -11.44 3.18 8.39
N ARG A 5 -12.53 2.41 8.47
CA ARG A 5 -12.84 1.34 7.51
C ARG A 5 -12.72 1.78 6.06
N ARG A 6 -13.20 2.98 5.75
CA ARG A 6 -13.10 3.57 4.41
C ARG A 6 -11.65 3.70 3.94
N HIS A 7 -10.79 4.31 4.75
CA HIS A 7 -9.38 4.52 4.36
C HIS A 7 -8.64 3.18 4.27
N ARG A 8 -8.93 2.24 5.19
CA ARG A 8 -8.42 0.87 5.15
C ARG A 8 -8.80 0.14 3.86
N LEU A 9 -10.09 0.13 3.51
CA LEU A 9 -10.60 -0.48 2.28
C LEU A 9 -10.02 0.17 1.02
N ARG A 10 -9.84 1.50 1.00
CA ARG A 10 -9.23 2.18 -0.16
C ARG A 10 -7.81 1.74 -0.41
N HIS A 11 -6.97 1.76 0.61
CA HIS A 11 -5.57 1.35 0.49
C HIS A 11 -5.48 -0.14 0.11
N PHE A 12 -6.26 -0.98 0.80
CA PHE A 12 -6.35 -2.41 0.49
C PHE A 12 -6.78 -2.68 -0.95
N LEU A 13 -7.87 -2.07 -1.42
CA LEU A 13 -8.40 -2.30 -2.76
C LEU A 13 -7.49 -1.75 -3.86
N TRP A 14 -6.86 -0.60 -3.65
CA TRP A 14 -5.92 -0.06 -4.61
C TRP A 14 -4.79 -1.06 -4.91
N HIS A 15 -4.23 -1.68 -3.86
CA HIS A 15 -3.24 -2.74 -4.01
C HIS A 15 -3.85 -4.02 -4.59
N ALA A 16 -4.98 -4.47 -4.06
CA ALA A 16 -5.60 -5.74 -4.46
C ALA A 16 -6.01 -5.73 -5.94
N VAL A 17 -6.60 -4.63 -6.44
CA VAL A 17 -6.99 -4.49 -7.85
C VAL A 17 -5.76 -4.50 -8.75
N ARG A 18 -4.73 -3.68 -8.47
CA ARG A 18 -3.50 -3.64 -9.30
C ARG A 18 -2.77 -4.98 -9.31
N GLY A 19 -2.64 -5.60 -8.14
CA GLY A 19 -1.96 -6.89 -8.00
C GLY A 19 -2.71 -8.03 -8.70
N ALA A 20 -4.04 -7.96 -8.75
CA ALA A 20 -4.87 -8.99 -9.37
C ALA A 20 -5.11 -8.78 -10.87
N TRP A 21 -4.93 -7.57 -11.41
CA TRP A 21 -5.50 -7.19 -12.71
C TRP A 21 -5.09 -8.11 -13.88
N ASN A 22 -3.84 -8.56 -13.89
CA ASN A 22 -3.33 -9.49 -14.91
C ASN A 22 -3.25 -10.94 -14.42
N ASN A 23 -3.73 -11.25 -13.21
CA ASN A 23 -3.76 -12.61 -12.71
C ASN A 23 -4.71 -13.47 -13.59
N PRO A 24 -4.26 -14.63 -14.11
CA PRO A 24 -5.10 -15.51 -14.94
C PRO A 24 -6.40 -16.00 -14.28
N GLN A 25 -6.47 -15.97 -12.95
CA GLN A 25 -7.67 -16.35 -12.20
C GLN A 25 -8.71 -15.21 -12.06
N LEU A 26 -8.34 -13.97 -12.38
CA LEU A 26 -9.27 -12.85 -12.42
C LEU A 26 -10.08 -12.89 -13.72
N THR A 27 -11.36 -13.22 -13.62
CA THR A 27 -12.23 -13.40 -14.79
C THR A 27 -12.61 -12.08 -15.45
N ASP A 28 -12.95 -12.10 -16.74
CA ASP A 28 -13.46 -10.93 -17.45
C ASP A 28 -14.75 -10.37 -16.80
N GLU A 29 -15.57 -11.24 -16.23
CA GLU A 29 -16.76 -10.84 -15.46
C GLU A 29 -16.37 -10.06 -14.19
N ALA A 30 -15.31 -10.48 -13.49
CA ALA A 30 -14.78 -9.74 -12.35
C ALA A 30 -14.20 -8.38 -12.77
N LYS A 31 -13.44 -8.33 -13.88
CA LYS A 31 -12.93 -7.07 -14.43
C LYS A 31 -14.06 -6.10 -14.82
N ALA A 32 -15.09 -6.62 -15.50
CA ALA A 32 -16.27 -5.84 -15.87
C ALA A 32 -17.00 -5.29 -14.63
N PHE A 33 -17.16 -6.12 -13.60
CA PHE A 33 -17.76 -5.71 -12.32
C PHE A 33 -16.96 -4.61 -11.62
N ILE A 34 -15.64 -4.72 -11.57
CA ILE A 34 -14.75 -3.71 -10.97
C ILE A 34 -14.81 -2.40 -11.77
N ARG A 35 -14.84 -2.50 -13.11
CA ARG A 35 -14.94 -1.36 -14.01
C ARG A 35 -16.26 -0.61 -13.88
N ASP A 36 -17.39 -1.34 -13.78
CA ASP A 36 -18.73 -0.76 -13.54
C ASP A 36 -18.78 0.07 -12.25
N LYS A 37 -17.99 -0.33 -11.23
CA LYS A 37 -17.86 0.40 -9.97
C LYS A 37 -16.84 1.55 -9.99
N GLY A 38 -16.20 1.80 -11.13
CA GLY A 38 -15.19 2.86 -11.29
C GLY A 38 -13.84 2.56 -10.65
N TRP A 39 -13.55 1.28 -10.35
CA TRP A 39 -12.33 0.85 -9.68
C TRP A 39 -11.31 0.18 -10.62
N SER A 40 -11.50 0.22 -11.94
CA SER A 40 -10.51 -0.32 -12.88
C SER A 40 -9.29 0.61 -13.02
N PRO A 41 -8.06 0.07 -13.08
CA PRO A 41 -6.89 0.84 -13.47
C PRO A 41 -7.06 1.43 -14.89
N PRO A 42 -6.58 2.66 -15.16
CA PRO A 42 -6.62 3.25 -16.50
C PRO A 42 -5.84 2.40 -17.50
N ASP A 43 -6.38 2.26 -18.71
CA ASP A 43 -5.78 1.47 -19.80
C ASP A 43 -5.39 0.04 -19.39
N ASP A 44 -6.10 -0.52 -18.41
CA ASP A 44 -5.86 -1.86 -17.86
C ASP A 44 -4.40 -2.06 -17.38
N ARG A 45 -3.69 -0.98 -17.00
CA ARG A 45 -2.28 -1.04 -16.57
C ARG A 45 -2.11 -1.66 -15.19
N ALA A 46 -1.10 -2.51 -15.06
CA ALA A 46 -0.77 -3.25 -13.84
C ALA A 46 0.73 -3.50 -13.75
N PRO A 47 1.30 -3.70 -12.55
CA PRO A 47 2.75 -3.83 -12.40
C PRO A 47 3.31 -5.14 -12.96
N MET A 48 2.53 -6.21 -12.97
CA MET A 48 2.95 -7.53 -13.48
C MET A 48 2.11 -7.93 -14.69
N ASP A 49 2.72 -8.67 -15.62
CA ASP A 49 1.98 -9.38 -16.67
C ASP A 49 1.36 -10.69 -16.14
N ALA A 50 0.69 -11.44 -17.03
CA ALA A 50 0.02 -12.69 -16.67
C ALA A 50 0.99 -13.81 -16.26
N GLU A 51 2.26 -13.72 -16.67
CA GLU A 51 3.34 -14.63 -16.29
C GLU A 51 4.06 -14.21 -15.00
N GLY A 52 3.64 -13.10 -14.37
CA GLY A 52 4.26 -12.56 -13.16
C GLY A 52 5.56 -11.79 -13.43
N ARG A 53 5.82 -11.37 -14.67
CA ARG A 53 6.98 -10.54 -15.01
C ARG A 53 6.63 -9.07 -14.82
N LEU A 54 7.61 -8.33 -14.30
CA LEU A 54 7.48 -6.89 -14.07
C LEU A 54 7.37 -6.15 -15.41
N ILE A 55 6.30 -5.38 -15.59
CA ILE A 55 6.13 -4.46 -16.71
C ILE A 55 6.79 -3.13 -16.31
N LEU A 56 7.57 -2.49 -17.18
CA LEU A 56 8.34 -1.28 -16.83
C LEU A 56 7.91 -0.02 -17.61
N ASP A 57 7.02 -0.18 -18.58
CA ASP A 57 6.74 0.82 -19.61
C ASP A 57 5.24 1.13 -19.79
N ASN A 58 4.38 0.70 -18.86
CA ASN A 58 2.92 0.94 -18.91
C ASN A 58 2.41 1.98 -17.90
N HIS A 59 3.31 2.74 -17.27
CA HIS A 59 3.01 3.77 -16.25
C HIS A 59 2.38 3.27 -14.93
N SER A 60 2.21 1.96 -14.70
CA SER A 60 1.65 1.49 -13.43
C SER A 60 2.53 1.81 -12.21
N GLY A 61 3.83 1.98 -12.42
CA GLY A 61 4.76 2.41 -11.38
C GLY A 61 4.64 3.89 -11.04
N GLU A 62 4.18 4.72 -11.99
CA GLU A 62 3.83 6.11 -11.69
C GLU A 62 2.60 6.16 -10.79
N ASP A 63 1.59 5.29 -11.01
CA ASP A 63 0.44 5.20 -10.09
C ASP A 63 0.89 4.90 -8.65
N PHE A 64 1.86 3.97 -8.48
CA PHE A 64 2.43 3.64 -7.17
C PHE A 64 3.09 4.85 -6.52
N LEU A 65 3.96 5.55 -7.25
CA LEU A 65 4.65 6.73 -6.72
C LEU A 65 3.67 7.86 -6.42
N TYR A 66 2.74 8.12 -7.33
CA TYR A 66 1.76 9.19 -7.21
C TYR A 66 0.80 8.96 -6.03
N MET A 67 0.25 7.75 -5.91
CA MET A 67 -0.71 7.42 -4.84
C MET A 67 -0.11 7.64 -3.46
N HIS A 68 1.11 7.14 -3.21
CA HIS A 68 1.77 7.33 -1.93
C HIS A 68 2.21 8.78 -1.69
N ARG A 69 2.63 9.51 -2.74
CA ARG A 69 2.90 10.95 -2.65
C ARG A 69 1.66 11.73 -2.24
N GLN A 70 0.49 11.38 -2.78
CA GLN A 70 -0.78 11.99 -2.35
C GLN A 70 -1.10 11.65 -0.89
N MET A 71 -0.98 10.38 -0.47
CA MET A 71 -1.20 10.00 0.94
C MET A 71 -0.30 10.80 1.91
N ILE A 72 0.98 10.95 1.59
CA ILE A 72 1.92 11.75 2.40
C ILE A 72 1.48 13.21 2.44
N LYS A 73 1.10 13.79 1.30
CA LYS A 73 0.60 15.16 1.21
C LYS A 73 -0.65 15.35 2.09
N GLU A 74 -1.63 14.47 1.97
CA GLU A 74 -2.89 14.53 2.74
C GLU A 74 -2.64 14.48 4.26
N VAL A 75 -1.75 13.59 4.71
CA VAL A 75 -1.41 13.52 6.14
C VAL A 75 -0.64 14.75 6.60
N ASN A 76 0.31 15.26 5.82
CA ASN A 76 1.04 16.48 6.15
C ASN A 76 0.13 17.72 6.21
N GLU A 77 -0.88 17.81 5.34
CA GLU A 77 -1.90 18.87 5.39
C GLU A 77 -2.73 18.78 6.67
N LEU A 78 -3.09 17.56 7.11
CA LEU A 78 -3.79 17.34 8.37
C LEU A 78 -2.92 17.71 9.58
N LEU A 79 -1.65 17.29 9.60
CA LEU A 79 -0.71 17.63 10.67
C LEU A 79 -0.53 19.15 10.79
N ALA A 80 -0.39 19.85 9.67
CA ALA A 80 -0.30 21.30 9.64
C ALA A 80 -1.55 21.98 10.25
N GLN A 81 -2.75 21.46 9.97
CA GLN A 81 -4.00 21.96 10.59
C GLN A 81 -4.06 21.73 12.10
N LEU A 82 -3.42 20.66 12.59
CA LEU A 82 -3.31 20.35 14.01
C LEU A 82 -2.15 21.08 14.70
N GLY A 83 -1.33 21.83 13.96
CA GLY A 83 -0.13 22.47 14.49
C GLY A 83 1.02 21.49 14.79
N GLU A 84 0.95 20.29 14.22
CA GLU A 84 1.94 19.22 14.38
C GLU A 84 3.01 19.29 13.27
N PRO A 85 4.24 18.81 13.52
CA PRO A 85 5.29 18.75 12.50
C PRO A 85 4.89 17.81 11.36
N GLN A 86 5.44 18.07 10.17
CA GLN A 86 5.30 17.17 9.02
C GLN A 86 5.95 15.80 9.31
N LEU A 87 5.48 14.79 8.59
CA LEU A 87 6.05 13.44 8.60
C LEU A 87 7.54 13.47 8.29
N ALA A 88 8.33 12.80 9.13
CA ALA A 88 9.76 12.64 8.92
C ALA A 88 10.05 11.43 8.03
N ALA A 89 10.57 11.69 6.83
CA ALA A 89 11.09 10.67 5.93
C ALA A 89 12.43 10.13 6.43
N TRP A 90 12.73 8.86 6.14
CA TRP A 90 14.09 8.35 6.32
C TRP A 90 15.05 8.98 5.30
N PRO A 91 16.17 9.59 5.73
CA PRO A 91 17.19 10.09 4.79
C PRO A 91 17.89 8.94 4.06
N SER A 92 18.05 7.83 4.76
CA SER A 92 18.53 6.52 4.29
C SER A 92 17.81 5.43 5.09
N ILE A 93 17.71 4.24 4.55
CA ILE A 93 17.09 3.10 5.24
C ILE A 93 17.88 2.82 6.53
N PRO A 94 17.23 2.73 7.71
CA PRO A 94 17.95 2.55 8.96
C PRO A 94 18.77 1.27 8.97
N ARG A 95 20.08 1.43 9.21
CA ARG A 95 21.00 0.30 9.36
C ARG A 95 20.73 -0.43 10.69
N PRO A 96 21.05 -1.72 10.78
CA PRO A 96 21.02 -2.44 12.04
C PRO A 96 21.79 -1.71 13.15
N ALA A 97 21.19 -1.62 14.35
CA ALA A 97 21.75 -1.00 15.56
C ALA A 97 22.06 0.52 15.51
N ASP A 98 21.94 1.20 14.38
CA ASP A 98 22.28 2.63 14.25
C ASP A 98 21.17 3.57 14.74
N HIS A 99 19.92 3.12 14.76
CA HIS A 99 18.75 3.94 15.10
C HIS A 99 17.82 3.20 16.08
N PRO A 100 17.88 3.51 17.40
CA PRO A 100 17.02 2.87 18.40
C PRO A 100 15.52 3.02 18.11
N ASP A 101 15.10 4.18 17.58
CA ASP A 101 13.70 4.46 17.24
C ASP A 101 13.18 3.65 16.03
N PHE A 102 14.10 3.06 15.26
CA PHE A 102 13.81 2.23 14.10
C PHE A 102 14.40 0.83 14.23
N ALA A 103 14.53 0.32 15.46
CA ALA A 103 14.96 -1.04 15.70
C ALA A 103 14.05 -2.05 14.98
N VAL A 104 14.64 -3.01 14.28
CA VAL A 104 13.92 -4.08 13.58
C VAL A 104 13.26 -4.99 14.62
N PRO A 105 11.92 -5.15 14.63
CA PRO A 105 11.27 -6.05 15.57
C PRO A 105 11.73 -7.51 15.35
N PRO A 106 11.85 -8.33 16.41
CA PRO A 106 12.20 -9.73 16.29
C PRO A 106 11.31 -10.48 15.29
N ALA A 107 11.87 -11.47 14.61
CA ALA A 107 11.06 -12.42 13.84
C ALA A 107 10.19 -13.26 14.78
N TRP A 108 9.00 -13.62 14.32
CA TRP A 108 8.07 -14.50 15.05
C TRP A 108 7.78 -15.75 14.23
N THR A 109 7.17 -16.73 14.88
CA THR A 109 6.62 -17.92 14.22
C THR A 109 5.26 -17.59 13.62
N TYR A 110 5.07 -17.84 12.33
CA TYR A 110 3.74 -17.73 11.73
C TYR A 110 2.81 -18.81 12.27
N SER A 111 1.59 -18.38 12.60
CA SER A 111 0.51 -19.22 13.11
C SER A 111 -0.83 -18.74 12.55
N ASP A 112 -0.83 -18.39 11.26
CA ASP A 112 -2.07 -18.00 10.58
C ASP A 112 -2.98 -19.23 10.46
N PRO A 113 -4.18 -19.23 11.07
CA PRO A 113 -5.08 -20.38 11.05
C PRO A 113 -5.69 -20.64 9.66
N SER A 114 -5.59 -19.69 8.73
CA SER A 114 -6.01 -19.88 7.33
C SER A 114 -4.97 -20.63 6.49
N GLU A 115 -3.76 -20.84 7.05
CA GLU A 115 -2.63 -21.48 6.38
C GLU A 115 -2.30 -22.84 6.99
N ASN A 116 -1.71 -23.72 6.18
CA ASN A 116 -1.22 -25.02 6.67
C ASN A 116 0.16 -24.88 7.36
N ASP A 117 0.53 -25.87 8.18
CA ASP A 117 1.78 -25.88 8.95
C ASP A 117 3.04 -25.71 8.09
N ALA A 118 3.05 -26.27 6.87
CA ALA A 118 4.19 -26.15 5.97
C ALA A 118 4.35 -24.72 5.44
N THR A 119 3.25 -24.07 5.05
CA THR A 119 3.25 -22.65 4.65
C THR A 119 3.68 -21.77 5.81
N ASN A 120 3.09 -21.95 7.00
CA ASN A 120 3.46 -21.20 8.21
C ASN A 120 4.97 -21.35 8.53
N THR A 121 5.51 -22.56 8.43
CA THR A 121 6.95 -22.82 8.63
C THR A 121 7.82 -22.10 7.60
N ALA A 122 7.45 -22.17 6.32
CA ALA A 122 8.18 -21.51 5.24
C ALA A 122 8.17 -19.98 5.40
N MET A 123 7.01 -19.40 5.71
CA MET A 123 6.85 -17.96 5.96
C MET A 123 7.68 -17.51 7.17
N ALA A 124 7.69 -18.29 8.26
CA ALA A 124 8.53 -18.00 9.42
C ALA A 124 10.03 -17.98 9.06
N ALA A 125 10.49 -18.97 8.28
CA ALA A 125 11.87 -19.01 7.82
C ALA A 125 12.23 -17.84 6.90
N ARG A 126 11.32 -17.43 5.99
CA ARG A 126 11.54 -16.26 5.11
C ARG A 126 11.52 -14.95 5.90
N LEU A 127 10.62 -14.81 6.89
CA LEU A 127 10.58 -13.66 7.78
C LEU A 127 11.89 -13.51 8.56
N GLN A 128 12.43 -14.61 9.09
CA GLN A 128 13.73 -14.62 9.77
C GLN A 128 14.85 -14.13 8.84
N ARG A 129 14.83 -14.54 7.55
CA ARG A 129 15.78 -14.01 6.55
C ARG A 129 15.60 -12.51 6.35
N VAL A 130 14.39 -12.04 6.01
CA VAL A 130 14.11 -10.62 5.72
C VAL A 130 14.49 -9.69 6.89
N LYS A 131 14.35 -10.15 8.13
CA LYS A 131 14.72 -9.40 9.34
C LYS A 131 16.19 -9.47 9.72
N SER A 132 16.98 -10.37 9.13
CA SER A 132 18.40 -10.53 9.45
C SER A 132 19.25 -9.35 8.98
N ASP A 133 20.39 -9.13 9.63
CA ASP A 133 21.37 -8.13 9.20
C ASP A 133 21.97 -8.50 7.84
N GLY A 134 22.17 -9.78 7.55
CA GLY A 134 22.64 -10.22 6.23
C GLY A 134 21.69 -9.87 5.09
N TYR A 135 20.38 -9.81 5.35
CA TYR A 135 19.41 -9.32 4.38
C TYR A 135 19.45 -7.79 4.24
N PHE A 136 19.84 -7.08 5.28
CA PHE A 136 20.13 -5.66 5.15
C PHE A 136 21.37 -5.41 4.27
N ASP A 137 22.48 -6.06 4.62
CA ASP A 137 23.79 -5.83 4.00
C ASP A 137 23.85 -6.21 2.51
N ASN A 138 22.93 -7.06 2.06
CA ASN A 138 22.87 -7.51 0.67
C ASN A 138 21.65 -6.93 -0.08
N PRO A 139 20.45 -7.54 -0.08
CA PRO A 139 19.38 -7.05 -0.95
C PRO A 139 18.97 -5.60 -0.65
N ILE A 140 18.83 -5.19 0.61
CA ILE A 140 18.41 -3.82 0.94
C ILE A 140 19.49 -2.80 0.57
N ALA A 141 20.73 -3.00 1.01
CA ALA A 141 21.83 -2.07 0.73
C ALA A 141 22.14 -1.94 -0.77
N ILE A 142 22.04 -3.04 -1.54
CA ILE A 142 22.21 -3.01 -2.99
C ILE A 142 21.12 -2.18 -3.66
N TRP A 143 19.85 -2.40 -3.30
CA TRP A 143 18.74 -1.66 -3.88
C TRP A 143 18.74 -0.19 -3.46
N GLU A 144 19.03 0.12 -2.20
CA GLU A 144 19.21 1.50 -1.75
C GLU A 144 20.33 2.20 -2.53
N ALA A 145 21.48 1.56 -2.70
CA ALA A 145 22.59 2.11 -3.49
C ALA A 145 22.20 2.30 -4.97
N PHE A 146 21.33 1.44 -5.50
CA PHE A 146 20.81 1.58 -6.86
C PHE A 146 19.89 2.80 -6.99
N PHE A 147 18.90 2.95 -6.09
CA PHE A 147 17.90 4.03 -6.11
C PHE A 147 18.41 5.38 -5.59
N THR A 148 19.63 5.44 -5.07
CA THR A 148 20.27 6.70 -4.65
C THR A 148 21.34 7.19 -5.63
N ARG A 149 21.72 6.38 -6.62
CA ARG A 149 22.78 6.72 -7.58
C ARG A 149 22.21 7.47 -8.80
N PRO A 150 22.62 8.73 -9.06
CA PRO A 150 22.07 9.51 -10.17
C PRO A 150 22.22 8.84 -11.55
N SER A 151 23.34 8.15 -11.80
CA SER A 151 23.57 7.46 -13.06
C SER A 151 22.60 6.31 -13.32
N ASN A 152 22.08 5.67 -12.26
CA ASN A 152 21.10 4.60 -12.39
C ASN A 152 19.71 5.21 -12.61
N LEU A 153 19.35 6.23 -11.82
CA LEU A 153 18.06 6.91 -11.93
C LEU A 153 17.86 7.59 -13.30
N ALA A 154 18.91 8.15 -13.89
CA ALA A 154 18.86 8.77 -15.22
C ALA A 154 18.58 7.76 -16.36
N GLN A 155 18.64 6.45 -16.09
CA GLN A 155 18.34 5.41 -17.08
C GLN A 155 16.90 4.88 -16.98
N LEU A 156 16.13 5.30 -15.98
CA LEU A 156 14.78 4.82 -15.73
C LEU A 156 13.75 5.85 -16.17
N SER A 157 12.66 5.39 -16.79
CA SER A 157 11.42 6.16 -16.76
C SER A 157 10.89 6.23 -15.32
N LEU A 158 10.00 7.19 -15.03
CA LEU A 158 9.37 7.26 -13.71
C LEU A 158 8.53 6.01 -13.41
N GLY A 159 7.86 5.45 -14.44
CA GLY A 159 7.13 4.18 -14.34
C GLY A 159 8.03 3.00 -13.99
N ALA A 160 9.21 2.90 -14.62
CA ALA A 160 10.18 1.85 -14.32
C ALA A 160 10.72 1.99 -12.88
N LEU A 161 11.04 3.22 -12.45
CA LEU A 161 11.45 3.50 -11.07
C LEU A 161 10.41 3.01 -10.07
N GLY A 162 9.13 3.38 -10.27
CA GLY A 162 8.05 3.03 -9.34
C GLY A 162 7.84 1.52 -9.23
N ASN A 163 7.74 0.81 -10.36
CA ASN A 163 7.54 -0.64 -10.36
C ASN A 163 8.76 -1.39 -9.79
N MET A 164 9.98 -0.92 -10.09
CA MET A 164 11.18 -1.51 -9.48
C MET A 164 11.21 -1.26 -7.97
N LEU A 165 10.89 -0.06 -7.48
CA LEU A 165 10.83 0.22 -6.04
C LEU A 165 9.80 -0.67 -5.33
N GLU A 166 8.57 -0.72 -5.85
CA GLU A 166 7.45 -1.51 -5.32
C GLU A 166 7.85 -3.00 -5.17
N MET A 167 8.43 -3.58 -6.23
CA MET A 167 8.63 -5.04 -6.32
C MET A 167 10.00 -5.54 -5.85
N THR A 168 10.95 -4.64 -5.54
CA THR A 168 12.29 -5.06 -5.06
C THR A 168 12.49 -4.77 -3.58
N ILE A 169 12.35 -3.52 -3.16
CA ILE A 169 12.75 -3.09 -1.81
C ILE A 169 11.54 -2.76 -0.94
N HIS A 170 10.54 -2.08 -1.48
CA HIS A 170 9.36 -1.59 -0.75
C HIS A 170 8.66 -2.71 0.04
N ASN A 171 8.19 -3.77 -0.64
CA ASN A 171 7.45 -4.85 0.00
C ASN A 171 8.28 -5.54 1.11
N ASN A 172 9.59 -5.69 0.90
CA ASN A 172 10.49 -6.27 1.90
C ASN A 172 10.66 -5.37 3.13
N LEU A 173 10.65 -4.05 2.97
CA LEU A 173 10.73 -3.11 4.09
C LEU A 173 9.50 -3.19 4.99
N HIS A 174 8.30 -3.40 4.43
CA HIS A 174 7.09 -3.67 5.22
C HIS A 174 7.28 -4.88 6.13
N MET A 175 7.74 -6.00 5.58
CA MET A 175 7.92 -7.23 6.37
C MET A 175 9.12 -7.17 7.32
N ARG A 176 10.16 -6.41 6.98
CA ARG A 176 11.30 -6.20 7.86
C ARG A 176 10.90 -5.46 9.13
N TRP A 177 10.13 -4.37 9.02
CA TRP A 177 9.71 -3.59 10.18
C TRP A 177 8.36 -3.97 10.78
N ALA A 178 7.63 -4.92 10.18
CA ALA A 178 6.44 -5.46 10.80
C ALA A 178 6.76 -6.08 12.17
N ARG A 179 5.88 -5.87 13.16
CA ARG A 179 5.85 -6.65 14.39
C ARG A 179 4.86 -7.81 14.23
N GLU A 180 4.96 -8.81 15.11
CA GLU A 180 3.92 -9.84 15.22
C GLU A 180 2.56 -9.15 15.43
N PRO A 181 1.57 -9.42 14.55
CA PRO A 181 0.29 -8.76 14.66
C PRO A 181 -0.51 -9.31 15.84
N ILE A 182 -1.44 -8.51 16.37
CA ILE A 182 -2.38 -8.93 17.43
C ILE A 182 -3.33 -10.06 16.99
N GLY A 183 -3.35 -10.34 15.68
CA GLY A 183 -4.05 -11.43 15.02
C GLY A 183 -3.88 -11.31 13.50
N TYR A 184 -4.22 -12.36 12.78
CA TYR A 184 -4.22 -12.35 11.32
C TYR A 184 -5.64 -12.09 10.83
N MET A 185 -5.83 -11.03 10.04
CA MET A 185 -7.09 -10.85 9.32
C MET A 185 -7.20 -12.00 8.32
N PRO A 186 -8.24 -12.86 8.42
CA PRO A 186 -8.38 -13.98 7.53
C PRO A 186 -8.46 -13.48 6.08
N SER A 187 -7.67 -14.07 5.19
CA SER A 187 -7.64 -13.63 3.79
C SER A 187 -9.02 -13.88 3.16
N PRO A 188 -9.63 -12.90 2.48
CA PRO A 188 -10.89 -13.12 1.77
C PRO A 188 -10.79 -14.18 0.66
N ASN A 189 -9.57 -14.63 0.31
CA ASN A 189 -9.35 -15.75 -0.62
C ASN A 189 -9.74 -17.12 -0.03
N PHE A 190 -9.75 -17.31 1.29
CA PHE A 190 -9.81 -18.63 1.94
C PHE A 190 -11.04 -18.86 2.83
N ASP A 191 -11.42 -17.88 3.66
CA ASP A 191 -12.30 -18.17 4.80
C ASP A 191 -13.78 -17.90 4.54
N ASP A 192 -14.08 -16.90 3.73
CA ASP A 192 -15.37 -16.64 3.12
C ASP A 192 -15.23 -15.40 2.25
N THR A 193 -15.92 -15.33 1.12
CA THR A 193 -16.08 -14.07 0.40
C THR A 193 -17.05 -13.12 1.13
N ARG A 194 -17.25 -13.27 2.45
CA ARG A 194 -18.03 -12.35 3.29
C ARG A 194 -17.20 -11.12 3.63
N ALA A 195 -17.88 -10.07 4.11
CA ALA A 195 -17.26 -8.81 4.48
C ALA A 195 -16.18 -8.97 5.57
N ILE A 196 -15.11 -8.15 5.49
CA ILE A 196 -14.06 -8.05 6.51
C ILE A 196 -14.70 -7.68 7.86
N ASP A 197 -14.48 -8.49 8.90
CA ASP A 197 -15.01 -8.24 10.24
C ASP A 197 -14.53 -6.87 10.76
N SER A 198 -15.46 -6.06 11.28
CA SER A 198 -15.18 -4.72 11.80
C SER A 198 -14.19 -4.69 12.96
N LYS A 199 -13.92 -5.83 13.63
CA LYS A 199 -12.87 -5.89 14.66
C LYS A 199 -11.49 -5.51 14.10
N TRP A 200 -11.24 -5.74 12.80
CA TRP A 200 -10.01 -5.38 12.12
C TRP A 200 -9.91 -3.88 11.81
N ASP A 201 -10.96 -3.11 12.07
CA ASP A 201 -10.94 -1.64 11.94
C ASP A 201 -10.29 -0.96 13.17
N ALA A 202 -10.08 -1.70 14.26
CA ALA A 202 -9.49 -1.20 15.50
C ALA A 202 -8.10 -0.58 15.25
N ALA A 203 -7.81 0.54 15.93
CA ALA A 203 -6.58 1.31 15.68
C ALA A 203 -5.29 0.57 16.09
N ASP A 204 -5.40 -0.41 16.99
CA ASP A 204 -4.30 -1.31 17.38
C ASP A 204 -4.01 -2.39 16.33
N TYR A 205 -4.91 -2.60 15.36
CA TYR A 205 -4.63 -3.38 14.15
C TYR A 205 -3.89 -2.51 13.13
N ASP A 206 -2.57 -2.42 13.33
CA ASP A 206 -1.59 -1.65 12.57
C ASP A 206 -0.52 -2.54 11.92
N TYR A 207 -0.91 -3.75 11.51
CA TYR A 207 0.03 -4.72 10.96
C TYR A 207 0.64 -4.19 9.66
N LEU A 208 1.97 -3.94 9.68
CA LEU A 208 2.68 -3.34 8.55
C LEU A 208 2.71 -4.23 7.31
N GLY A 209 2.55 -5.55 7.48
CA GLY A 209 2.52 -6.53 6.39
C GLY A 209 1.18 -6.68 5.66
N ASP A 210 0.11 -6.08 6.18
CA ASP A 210 -1.23 -6.15 5.57
C ASP A 210 -1.61 -4.78 4.99
N THR A 211 -1.97 -4.76 3.71
CA THR A 211 -2.37 -3.54 3.02
C THR A 211 -3.65 -2.94 3.63
N TYR A 212 -4.46 -3.70 4.36
CA TYR A 212 -5.59 -3.18 5.12
C TYR A 212 -5.21 -2.31 6.31
N SER A 213 -3.99 -2.46 6.85
CA SER A 213 -3.57 -1.80 8.09
C SER A 213 -2.24 -1.07 8.05
N SER A 214 -1.41 -1.29 7.02
CA SER A 214 -0.03 -0.82 7.01
C SER A 214 0.11 0.68 7.23
N HIS A 215 -0.77 1.49 6.63
CA HIS A 215 -0.78 2.96 6.74
C HIS A 215 -1.15 3.48 8.14
N VAL A 216 -1.66 2.63 9.03
CA VAL A 216 -1.90 3.00 10.44
C VAL A 216 -0.59 2.96 11.24
N ASN A 217 0.37 2.16 10.81
CA ASN A 217 1.65 2.00 11.48
C ASN A 217 2.55 3.23 11.25
N PRO A 218 3.18 3.84 12.28
CA PRO A 218 4.07 4.99 12.10
C PRO A 218 5.25 4.74 11.15
N ILE A 219 5.79 3.52 11.11
CA ILE A 219 6.93 3.17 10.24
C ILE A 219 6.58 3.28 8.76
N PHE A 220 5.31 3.05 8.39
CA PHE A 220 4.83 3.24 7.03
C PHE A 220 5.22 4.63 6.49
N TRP A 221 5.01 5.67 7.28
CA TRP A 221 5.24 7.04 6.82
C TRP A 221 6.71 7.37 6.63
N SER A 222 7.60 6.82 7.46
CA SER A 222 9.04 7.00 7.30
C SER A 222 9.59 6.22 6.10
N LEU A 223 9.12 4.99 5.89
CA LEU A 223 9.41 4.15 4.73
C LEU A 223 8.94 4.83 3.44
N HIS A 224 7.66 5.21 3.38
CA HIS A 224 7.09 5.85 2.20
C HIS A 224 7.67 7.24 1.95
N GLY A 225 8.09 7.96 2.99
CA GLY A 225 8.85 9.19 2.82
C GLY A 225 10.19 8.97 2.11
N TRP A 226 10.89 7.87 2.38
CA TRP A 226 12.11 7.51 1.64
C TRP A 226 11.81 7.11 0.19
N VAL A 227 10.74 6.34 -0.05
CA VAL A 227 10.27 6.01 -1.40
C VAL A 227 9.93 7.28 -2.18
N ASP A 228 9.19 8.21 -1.56
CA ASP A 228 8.82 9.49 -2.16
C ASP A 228 10.05 10.34 -2.50
N SER A 229 11.06 10.37 -1.62
CA SER A 229 12.33 11.07 -1.89
C SER A 229 13.08 10.54 -3.11
N CYS A 230 12.83 9.29 -3.52
CA CYS A 230 13.43 8.73 -4.73
C CYS A 230 12.89 9.40 -6.01
N ILE A 231 11.66 9.93 -5.97
CA ILE A 231 11.08 10.70 -7.09
C ILE A 231 11.89 11.99 -7.29
N ASP A 232 12.22 12.69 -6.20
CA ASP A 232 12.98 13.95 -6.26
C ASP A 232 14.44 13.70 -6.70
N ARG A 233 15.05 12.61 -6.23
CA ARG A 233 16.37 12.15 -6.70
C ARG A 233 16.35 11.84 -8.19
N TRP A 234 15.29 11.18 -8.68
CA TRP A 234 15.12 10.89 -10.10
C TRP A 234 14.89 12.15 -10.93
N ALA A 235 14.06 13.08 -10.46
CA ALA A 235 13.82 14.35 -11.11
C ALA A 235 15.12 15.16 -11.22
N ALA A 236 15.91 15.22 -10.15
CA ALA A 236 17.22 15.86 -10.14
C ALA A 236 18.20 15.19 -11.13
N ALA A 237 18.26 13.85 -11.17
CA ALA A 237 19.12 13.11 -12.09
C ALA A 237 18.75 13.37 -13.57
N ASN A 238 17.47 13.62 -13.85
CA ASN A 238 16.95 13.87 -15.20
C ASN A 238 16.75 15.37 -15.51
N ARG A 239 17.13 16.28 -14.60
CA ARG A 239 16.96 17.74 -14.72
C ARG A 239 15.51 18.15 -14.98
N ILE A 240 14.58 17.49 -14.31
CA ILE A 240 13.14 17.76 -14.35
C ILE A 240 12.80 18.61 -13.12
N SER A 241 12.18 19.77 -13.31
CA SER A 241 11.67 20.61 -12.21
C SER A 241 10.29 20.18 -11.76
N ASP A 242 9.44 19.80 -12.71
CA ASP A 242 8.04 19.45 -12.49
C ASP A 242 7.75 18.11 -13.17
N VAL A 243 7.34 17.13 -12.37
CA VAL A 243 7.00 15.80 -12.88
C VAL A 243 5.70 15.89 -13.67
N ALA A 244 5.78 15.63 -14.98
CA ALA A 244 4.63 15.46 -15.84
C ALA A 244 4.06 14.04 -15.67
N TRP A 245 3.25 13.85 -14.63
CA TRP A 245 2.64 12.56 -14.31
C TRP A 245 1.71 12.08 -15.43
N VAL A 246 1.87 10.81 -15.81
CA VAL A 246 0.94 10.05 -16.66
C VAL A 246 0.18 9.04 -15.81
N GLY A 247 0.87 8.38 -14.89
CA GLY A 247 0.25 7.51 -13.89
C GLY A 247 -0.20 8.29 -12.66
N THR A 248 -1.50 8.49 -12.49
CA THR A 248 -2.10 9.22 -11.35
C THR A 248 -3.26 8.47 -10.70
N TRP A 249 -3.41 7.18 -10.97
CA TRP A 249 -4.55 6.41 -10.49
C TRP A 249 -4.39 6.07 -9.00
N THR A 250 -5.31 6.56 -8.18
CA THR A 250 -5.36 6.31 -6.73
C THR A 250 -6.62 5.54 -6.34
N GLY A 251 -7.24 4.83 -7.29
CA GLY A 251 -8.55 4.21 -7.12
C GLY A 251 -9.69 5.14 -7.54
N LYS A 252 -10.91 4.80 -7.14
CA LYS A 252 -12.09 5.64 -7.37
C LYS A 252 -12.02 6.87 -6.46
N LEU A 253 -12.00 8.06 -7.05
CA LEU A 253 -12.18 9.31 -6.32
C LEU A 253 -13.65 9.50 -5.95
N GLU A 254 -13.90 10.01 -4.75
CA GLU A 254 -15.23 10.48 -4.35
C GLU A 254 -15.67 11.67 -5.21
N ASP A 255 -16.97 11.82 -5.42
CA ASP A 255 -17.51 13.03 -6.06
C ASP A 255 -17.12 14.27 -5.23
N GLY A 256 -16.46 15.23 -5.87
CA GLY A 256 -15.93 16.44 -5.22
C GLY A 256 -14.55 16.27 -4.58
N TRP A 257 -13.96 15.08 -4.60
CA TRP A 257 -12.54 14.89 -4.30
C TRP A 257 -11.71 15.12 -5.56
N THR A 258 -10.72 16.00 -5.43
CA THR A 258 -9.63 16.13 -6.40
C THR A 258 -8.32 15.96 -5.65
N HIS A 259 -7.33 15.36 -6.30
CA HIS A 259 -6.00 15.22 -5.72
C HIS A 259 -5.46 16.57 -5.29
N GLY A 260 -5.14 16.71 -4.00
CA GLY A 260 -4.58 17.95 -3.46
C GLY A 260 -5.58 19.08 -3.18
N ALA A 261 -6.88 18.78 -3.01
CA ALA A 261 -7.87 19.74 -2.51
C ALA A 261 -8.12 19.56 -0.99
N PRO A 262 -7.49 20.37 -0.12
CA PRO A 262 -7.61 20.25 1.33
C PRO A 262 -9.04 20.42 1.86
N GLU A 263 -9.93 21.14 1.17
CA GLU A 263 -11.31 21.36 1.62
C GLU A 263 -12.18 20.09 1.59
N ALA A 264 -11.98 19.22 0.59
CA ALA A 264 -12.66 17.93 0.49
C ALA A 264 -12.21 16.98 1.62
N ILE A 265 -10.90 16.97 1.89
CA ILE A 265 -10.29 16.23 3.00
C ILE A 265 -10.81 16.76 4.34
N THR A 266 -10.81 18.08 4.56
CA THR A 266 -11.33 18.70 5.79
C THR A 266 -12.80 18.34 6.03
N THR A 267 -13.62 18.26 4.98
CA THR A 267 -15.04 17.94 5.11
C THR A 267 -15.26 16.46 5.43
N ALA A 268 -14.51 15.56 4.81
CA ALA A 268 -14.56 14.12 5.09
C ALA A 268 -13.96 13.76 6.46
N VAL A 269 -12.82 14.37 6.81
CA VAL A 269 -12.15 14.17 8.12
C VAL A 269 -12.98 14.76 9.24
N ARG A 270 -13.59 15.94 9.08
CA ARG A 270 -14.55 16.47 10.08
C ARG A 270 -15.76 15.57 10.22
N ARG A 271 -16.32 15.05 9.11
CA ARG A 271 -17.44 14.08 9.15
C ARG A 271 -17.08 12.80 9.92
N GLN A 272 -15.88 12.24 9.71
CA GLN A 272 -15.44 11.04 10.41
C GLN A 272 -14.99 11.28 11.86
N ALA A 273 -14.29 12.38 12.14
CA ALA A 273 -13.79 12.70 13.47
C ALA A 273 -14.90 13.17 14.43
N MET A 274 -15.98 13.76 13.90
CA MET A 274 -17.15 14.19 14.67
C MET A 274 -18.26 13.14 14.75
N GLY A 275 -17.91 11.84 14.70
CA GLY A 275 -18.86 10.74 14.71
C GLY A 275 -19.98 10.91 15.75
N ALA A 276 -21.22 10.72 15.30
CA ALA A 276 -22.44 10.67 16.10
C ALA A 276 -22.80 11.95 16.89
N HIS A 277 -23.44 12.92 16.22
CA HIS A 277 -24.62 13.67 16.69
C HIS A 277 -24.84 14.89 15.78
N GLY A 278 -25.61 14.73 14.71
CA GLY A 278 -25.99 15.85 13.86
C GLY A 278 -26.87 15.41 12.70
N HIS A 279 -28.18 15.46 12.90
CA HIS A 279 -29.18 15.23 11.85
C HIS A 279 -28.98 16.24 10.71
N ALA A 280 -28.42 15.78 9.59
CA ALA A 280 -28.51 16.46 8.30
C ALA A 280 -29.08 15.47 7.28
N HIS A 281 -30.38 15.55 7.05
CA HIS A 281 -31.10 14.75 6.07
C HIS A 281 -30.70 15.20 4.65
N GLY A 282 -29.93 14.37 3.93
CA GLY A 282 -29.65 14.58 2.50
C GLY A 282 -28.51 13.76 1.89
N GLU A 283 -27.40 13.55 2.61
CA GLU A 283 -26.15 13.02 2.02
C GLU A 283 -25.70 11.63 2.53
N HIS A 284 -26.42 11.01 3.47
CA HIS A 284 -26.05 9.70 4.03
C HIS A 284 -26.06 8.54 2.99
N GLY A 285 -26.78 8.68 1.87
CA GLY A 285 -26.96 7.59 0.90
C GLY A 285 -25.74 7.29 0.01
N GLN A 286 -24.91 8.29 -0.31
CA GLN A 286 -23.74 8.10 -1.18
C GLN A 286 -22.54 7.55 -0.41
N ASP A 287 -22.35 7.99 0.83
CA ASP A 287 -21.25 7.57 1.69
C ASP A 287 -21.30 6.06 1.98
N ASP A 288 -22.49 5.53 2.23
CA ASP A 288 -22.74 4.09 2.41
C ASP A 288 -22.63 3.30 1.10
N THR A 289 -22.80 3.95 -0.06
CA THR A 289 -22.73 3.27 -1.37
C THR A 289 -21.29 2.98 -1.77
N ASP A 290 -20.37 3.93 -1.60
CA ASP A 290 -18.95 3.71 -1.92
C ASP A 290 -18.31 2.62 -1.05
N LEU A 291 -18.65 2.61 0.25
CA LEU A 291 -18.17 1.58 1.17
C LEU A 291 -18.71 0.19 0.80
N ARG A 292 -20.01 0.09 0.45
CA ARG A 292 -20.61 -1.17 -0.03
C ARG A 292 -20.01 -1.62 -1.36
N ASP A 293 -19.69 -0.70 -2.26
CA ASP A 293 -19.02 -1.00 -3.53
C ASP A 293 -17.63 -1.59 -3.28
N MET A 294 -16.84 -0.94 -2.40
CA MET A 294 -15.53 -1.43 -2.01
C MET A 294 -15.61 -2.83 -1.42
N GLU A 295 -16.51 -3.06 -0.46
CA GLU A 295 -16.73 -4.40 0.11
C GLU A 295 -17.10 -5.41 -0.96
N ALA A 296 -18.03 -5.10 -1.85
CA ALA A 296 -18.44 -6.00 -2.93
C ALA A 296 -17.29 -6.34 -3.89
N ILE A 297 -16.36 -5.39 -4.14
CA ILE A 297 -15.14 -5.65 -4.91
C ILE A 297 -14.21 -6.61 -4.17
N VAL A 298 -14.01 -6.43 -2.86
CA VAL A 298 -13.23 -7.38 -2.04
C VAL A 298 -13.80 -8.79 -2.17
N GLN A 299 -15.13 -8.94 -2.06
CA GLN A 299 -15.79 -10.23 -2.21
C GLN A 299 -15.57 -10.83 -3.60
N LYS A 300 -15.67 -10.01 -4.66
CA LYS A 300 -15.45 -10.47 -6.05
C LYS A 300 -14.00 -10.90 -6.26
N LEU A 301 -13.02 -10.12 -5.81
CA LEU A 301 -11.60 -10.48 -5.89
C LEU A 301 -11.30 -11.76 -5.08
N GLY A 302 -11.84 -11.86 -3.87
CA GLY A 302 -11.70 -13.05 -3.02
C GLY A 302 -12.28 -14.32 -3.68
N SER A 303 -13.41 -14.19 -4.38
CA SER A 303 -14.01 -15.31 -5.13
C SER A 303 -13.12 -15.84 -6.26
N CYS A 304 -12.23 -15.00 -6.78
CA CYS A 304 -11.22 -15.35 -7.77
C CYS A 304 -9.90 -15.86 -7.14
N ARG A 305 -9.73 -15.73 -5.81
CA ARG A 305 -8.51 -16.08 -5.05
C ARG A 305 -7.26 -15.34 -5.52
N VAL A 306 -7.42 -14.07 -5.88
CA VAL A 306 -6.35 -13.25 -6.50
C VAL A 306 -5.83 -12.12 -5.61
N ILE A 307 -6.42 -11.91 -4.43
CA ILE A 307 -5.97 -10.85 -3.52
C ILE A 307 -4.56 -11.16 -3.06
N ARG A 308 -3.68 -10.15 -3.11
CA ARG A 308 -2.34 -10.24 -2.55
C ARG A 308 -2.06 -9.15 -1.51
N ASN A 309 -1.34 -9.50 -0.45
CA ASN A 309 -0.84 -8.62 0.60
C ASN A 309 0.69 -8.61 0.66
N PHE A 310 1.30 -7.67 1.40
CA PHE A 310 2.76 -7.63 1.52
C PHE A 310 3.32 -8.89 2.18
N TYR A 311 2.64 -9.47 3.16
CA TYR A 311 3.06 -10.73 3.77
C TYR A 311 3.05 -11.92 2.79
N ASP A 312 2.42 -11.83 1.62
CA ASP A 312 2.45 -12.89 0.62
C ASP A 312 3.83 -13.09 0.01
N LEU A 313 4.71 -12.07 0.03
CA LEU A 313 6.11 -12.22 -0.39
C LEU A 313 6.84 -13.30 0.44
N LEU A 314 6.32 -13.63 1.62
CA LEU A 314 6.90 -14.67 2.47
C LEU A 314 6.54 -16.09 2.00
N ARG A 315 5.55 -16.23 1.12
CA ARG A 315 5.15 -17.50 0.49
C ARG A 315 5.99 -17.82 -0.76
N ASP A 316 6.51 -16.79 -1.42
CA ASP A 316 7.28 -16.96 -2.65
C ASP A 316 8.68 -17.54 -2.35
N PRO A 317 9.14 -18.55 -3.12
CA PRO A 317 10.51 -19.03 -3.04
C PRO A 317 11.50 -17.95 -3.51
N ASP A 318 12.71 -17.95 -2.93
CA ASP A 318 13.81 -17.02 -3.26
C ASP A 318 14.27 -17.13 -4.72
#